data_AF-A0A966UD85-F1
#
_entry.id   AF-A0A966UD85-F1
#
_cell.length_a   1.000
_cell.length_b   1.000
_cell.length_c   1.000
_cell.angle_alpha   90.00
_cell.angle_beta   90.00
_cell.angle_gamma   90.00
#
_symmetry.space_group_name_H-M   'P 1'
#
loop_
_entity.id
_entity.type
_entity.pdbx_description
1 polymer ?
#
loop_
_entity_poly.entity_id
_entity_poly.type
_entity_poly.pdbx_seq_one_letter_code
_entity_poly.pdbx_strand_id
1 'polypeptide(L)'
;MAKQSATRIALVTFGLISSIMSATVSRADGPQNSLDVSQVNSKDLMQGNDFYGIRTFQTTQKPDSILGWFQQNLPTIKNRFGDNQKDPDKLGISFSSELPMALLSSIRVLTSKVGETDSAVSYLCSSISDTNCAPSGRFFNSLRVDSVIGNCARNPDSACVEKISLTLADKSVVVARPTQEIPANTKTFVGAFDANGRGFPPGLSSWIWEADLPGAPNSRFLARGTVTTYAKVASGAWDYQKPTFTFELVPLSSEMAPVIAPRLENFKYKNTQDPVVRQVSIQPSCLAHDTNICYHRASFPQGSRATVTLQLPNRLTGWLNGRLVKPNVTTEPKNSIYDRVTVEAAPSVNIIAGGWVEWKKIPEKLFFNDDGTPNTMGVGRLDGAAGMYSGSVGAIEEYLEWQPYLGEKALLNEEGWTIASTVVESTDACANQSGLQGVVAANASAYSPGAPAFNKETQTLDYKVAAPHFAPDGKTENLGTYGLSMRADLVQCLYGVTEVPSRVEISITSATSGESKGSTVELSRNGNWVYLSAEGFTFSSPTLKVKLVQEKKAEPVAAPKVATPKVAAKKSITCTKGKIVRKVSGSNPKCPSGYKRK
;
A
#
# COMPACT_ATOMS: atom_id res chain seq x y z
N MET A 1 76.79 -19.25 -37.81
CA MET A 1 76.99 -19.30 -39.28
C MET A 1 75.63 -19.59 -39.90
N ALA A 2 74.90 -18.58 -40.39
CA ALA A 2 74.83 -18.14 -41.80
C ALA A 2 73.91 -19.10 -42.61
N LYS A 3 72.83 -18.75 -43.34
CA LYS A 3 72.30 -17.56 -44.05
C LYS A 3 70.77 -17.81 -44.23
N GLN A 4 69.78 -16.90 -44.13
CA GLN A 4 69.42 -15.66 -44.86
C GLN A 4 69.36 -15.71 -46.40
N SER A 5 68.17 -15.40 -46.95
CA SER A 5 67.95 -14.72 -48.25
C SER A 5 66.55 -14.04 -48.17
N ALA A 6 66.46 -12.73 -47.91
CA ALA A 6 66.47 -11.56 -48.83
C ALA A 6 65.10 -11.36 -49.55
N THR A 7 64.20 -10.47 -49.08
CA THR A 7 64.10 -8.99 -49.22
C THR A 7 63.59 -8.49 -50.58
N ARG A 8 62.47 -7.73 -50.58
CA ARG A 8 62.34 -6.44 -51.28
C ARG A 8 61.30 -5.54 -50.59
N ILE A 9 61.72 -4.29 -50.40
CA ILE A 9 61.06 -3.15 -49.76
C ILE A 9 60.70 -2.14 -50.87
N ALA A 10 59.62 -1.38 -50.69
CA ALA A 10 59.55 0.02 -51.13
C ALA A 10 58.69 0.85 -50.15
N LEU A 11 59.35 1.81 -49.49
CA LEU A 11 58.80 2.97 -48.77
C LEU A 11 58.30 4.02 -49.82
N VAL A 12 57.47 5.03 -49.52
CA VAL A 12 57.93 6.37 -49.05
C VAL A 12 56.73 7.35 -48.84
N THR A 13 56.68 7.94 -47.63
CA THR A 13 56.25 9.29 -47.11
C THR A 13 54.91 10.02 -47.37
N PHE A 14 54.25 10.34 -46.24
CA PHE A 14 53.81 11.65 -45.67
C PHE A 14 53.44 12.87 -46.55
N GLY A 15 52.29 13.46 -46.22
CA GLY A 15 51.93 14.86 -46.50
C GLY A 15 50.78 15.35 -45.61
N LEU A 16 51.10 16.16 -44.60
CA LEU A 16 50.17 16.97 -43.80
C LEU A 16 49.93 18.31 -44.53
N ILE A 17 48.68 18.74 -44.72
CA ILE A 17 48.32 20.16 -44.86
C ILE A 17 47.04 20.41 -44.04
N SER A 18 47.16 21.37 -43.13
CA SER A 18 46.10 21.96 -42.31
C SER A 18 45.62 23.26 -42.96
N SER A 19 44.31 23.56 -42.90
CA SER A 19 43.80 24.94 -42.97
C SER A 19 42.44 25.10 -42.29
N ILE A 20 42.52 25.36 -40.97
CA ILE A 20 41.84 26.41 -40.15
C ILE A 20 40.62 27.13 -40.75
N MET A 21 39.47 27.10 -40.04
CA MET A 21 38.75 28.31 -39.57
C MET A 21 37.64 28.02 -38.54
N SER A 22 37.83 28.65 -37.37
CA SER A 22 36.98 29.10 -36.25
C SER A 22 35.48 28.77 -36.09
N ALA A 23 35.18 28.35 -34.85
CA ALA A 23 34.12 28.82 -33.93
C ALA A 23 32.64 28.55 -34.26
N THR A 24 31.94 27.81 -33.39
CA THR A 24 31.04 28.35 -32.34
C THR A 24 30.31 27.23 -31.59
N VAL A 25 30.07 27.45 -30.30
CA VAL A 25 29.16 26.69 -29.45
C VAL A 25 27.70 26.95 -29.90
N SER A 26 26.89 25.91 -30.06
CA SER A 26 25.42 25.96 -30.05
C SER A 26 24.87 24.54 -29.87
N ARG A 27 24.40 24.18 -28.66
CA ARG A 27 22.98 24.00 -28.31
C ARG A 27 22.23 22.92 -29.11
N ALA A 28 21.91 21.84 -28.39
CA ALA A 28 20.66 21.08 -28.32
C ALA A 28 19.87 20.68 -29.59
N ASP A 29 19.27 19.48 -29.46
CA ASP A 29 18.08 18.95 -30.15
C ASP A 29 18.25 18.18 -31.48
N GLY A 30 17.71 16.95 -31.49
CA GLY A 30 17.24 16.29 -32.72
C GLY A 30 17.53 14.79 -32.84
N PRO A 31 16.66 14.01 -33.50
CA PRO A 31 16.30 12.64 -33.12
C PRO A 31 16.97 11.60 -34.03
N GLN A 32 18.02 10.92 -33.56
CA GLN A 32 18.58 9.75 -34.29
C GLN A 32 18.81 8.51 -33.42
N ASN A 33 18.27 8.47 -32.20
CA ASN A 33 18.19 7.25 -31.39
C ASN A 33 16.76 6.69 -31.28
N SER A 34 15.85 7.05 -32.19
CA SER A 34 14.53 6.45 -32.25
C SER A 34 14.61 5.08 -32.92
N LEU A 35 14.49 4.02 -32.13
CA LEU A 35 13.94 2.76 -32.64
C LEU A 35 12.59 3.10 -33.30
N ASP A 36 12.36 2.62 -34.53
CA ASP A 36 11.07 2.82 -35.21
C ASP A 36 9.95 2.14 -34.41
N VAL A 37 8.76 2.72 -34.41
CA VAL A 37 7.56 2.23 -33.72
C VAL A 37 7.30 0.75 -34.05
N SER A 38 7.63 0.29 -35.26
CA SER A 38 7.54 -1.13 -35.65
C SER A 38 8.58 -2.04 -34.96
N GLN A 39 9.79 -1.54 -34.68
CA GLN A 39 10.87 -2.26 -33.99
C GLN A 39 10.70 -2.26 -32.47
N VAL A 40 9.95 -1.30 -31.94
CA VAL A 40 9.60 -1.25 -30.51
C VAL A 40 8.33 -2.06 -30.25
N ASN A 41 7.34 -2.03 -31.13
CA ASN A 41 6.13 -2.85 -31.04
C ASN A 41 6.38 -4.36 -31.23
N SER A 42 7.53 -4.76 -31.79
CA SER A 42 7.92 -6.16 -31.99
C SER A 42 8.86 -6.70 -30.91
N LYS A 43 9.18 -5.91 -29.88
CA LYS A 43 10.00 -6.32 -28.75
C LYS A 43 9.14 -6.32 -27.49
N ASP A 44 8.97 -7.50 -26.91
CA ASP A 44 8.31 -7.68 -25.63
C ASP A 44 9.10 -6.85 -24.60
N LEU A 45 8.43 -5.98 -23.82
CA LEU A 45 9.11 -5.00 -22.94
C LEU A 45 9.76 -5.59 -21.70
N MET A 46 9.89 -6.89 -21.72
CA MET A 46 10.87 -7.64 -20.96
C MET A 46 12.25 -7.39 -21.55
N GLN A 47 12.70 -6.13 -21.62
CA GLN A 47 14.05 -5.77 -22.10
C GLN A 47 15.13 -6.59 -21.39
N GLY A 48 14.86 -7.06 -20.16
CA GLY A 48 15.61 -8.14 -19.53
C GLY A 48 15.47 -9.48 -20.26
N ASN A 49 14.29 -10.10 -20.28
CA ASN A 49 14.11 -11.43 -20.87
C ASN A 49 14.55 -11.53 -22.33
N ASP A 50 14.14 -10.59 -23.19
CA ASP A 50 14.50 -10.59 -24.62
C ASP A 50 16.01 -10.47 -24.84
N PHE A 51 16.70 -9.66 -24.01
CA PHE A 51 18.16 -9.54 -24.06
C PHE A 51 18.86 -10.86 -23.70
N TYR A 52 18.31 -11.64 -22.78
CA TYR A 52 18.85 -12.96 -22.41
C TYR A 52 18.24 -14.13 -23.20
N GLY A 53 17.34 -13.88 -24.15
CA GLY A 53 16.59 -14.95 -24.83
C GLY A 53 15.74 -15.80 -23.88
N ILE A 54 15.33 -15.25 -22.73
CA ILE A 54 14.42 -15.90 -21.78
C ILE A 54 13.01 -15.77 -22.36
N ARG A 55 12.28 -16.89 -22.43
CA ARG A 55 10.88 -16.84 -22.86
C ARG A 55 10.00 -16.32 -21.72
N THR A 56 9.12 -15.37 -22.03
CA THR A 56 8.01 -14.99 -21.15
C THR A 56 7.04 -16.17 -21.07
N PHE A 57 6.88 -16.72 -19.87
CA PHE A 57 5.93 -17.79 -19.61
C PHE A 57 4.51 -17.23 -19.56
N GLN A 58 3.60 -17.91 -20.26
CA GLN A 58 2.18 -17.61 -20.25
C GLN A 58 1.46 -18.77 -19.57
N THR A 59 0.89 -18.52 -18.40
CA THR A 59 0.08 -19.50 -17.67
C THR A 59 -1.27 -19.69 -18.33
N THR A 60 -1.86 -20.88 -18.18
CA THR A 60 -3.28 -21.11 -18.48
C THR A 60 -4.19 -20.78 -17.29
N GLN A 61 -3.63 -20.51 -16.11
CA GLN A 61 -4.38 -20.07 -14.95
C GLN A 61 -4.79 -18.60 -15.05
N LYS A 62 -5.65 -18.18 -14.14
CA LYS A 62 -5.97 -16.76 -13.96
C LYS A 62 -4.67 -15.99 -13.69
N PRO A 63 -4.42 -14.87 -14.37
CA PRO A 63 -3.18 -14.10 -14.19
C PRO A 63 -3.13 -13.45 -12.79
N ASP A 64 -1.95 -13.44 -12.19
CA ASP A 64 -1.73 -12.97 -10.81
C ASP A 64 -1.42 -11.48 -10.67
N SER A 65 -1.29 -10.79 -11.81
CA SER A 65 -1.01 -9.37 -11.89
C SER A 65 -1.86 -8.72 -12.98
N ILE A 66 -2.13 -7.42 -12.82
CA ILE A 66 -2.80 -6.61 -13.84
C ILE A 66 -2.04 -6.60 -15.16
N LEU A 67 -0.70 -6.57 -15.11
CA LEU A 67 0.11 -6.67 -16.31
C LEU A 67 -0.10 -8.03 -17.00
N GLY A 68 -0.07 -9.12 -16.24
CA GLY A 68 -0.38 -10.46 -16.75
C GLY A 68 -1.78 -10.54 -17.34
N TRP A 69 -2.76 -9.90 -16.71
CA TRP A 69 -4.13 -9.84 -17.23
C TRP A 69 -4.20 -9.13 -18.58
N PHE A 70 -3.55 -7.97 -18.73
CA PHE A 70 -3.50 -7.26 -20.01
C PHE A 70 -2.78 -8.07 -21.08
N GLN A 71 -1.68 -8.74 -20.74
CA GLN A 71 -0.96 -9.58 -21.69
C GLN A 71 -1.79 -10.78 -22.18
N GLN A 72 -2.50 -11.47 -21.28
CA GLN A 72 -3.35 -12.60 -21.64
C GLN A 72 -4.60 -12.18 -22.42
N ASN A 73 -5.11 -10.97 -22.19
CA ASN A 73 -6.32 -10.44 -22.83
C ASN A 73 -5.98 -9.35 -23.87
N LEU A 74 -4.81 -9.44 -24.49
CA LEU A 74 -4.32 -8.44 -25.43
C LEU A 74 -5.19 -8.39 -26.71
N PRO A 75 -5.78 -7.23 -27.05
CA PRO A 75 -6.49 -7.07 -28.32
C PRO A 75 -5.49 -7.17 -29.47
N THR A 76 -5.79 -8.06 -30.43
CA THR A 76 -4.93 -8.28 -31.60
C THR A 76 -5.65 -8.05 -32.91
N ILE A 77 -4.92 -7.49 -33.88
CA ILE A 77 -5.30 -7.40 -35.29
C ILE A 77 -4.32 -8.22 -36.15
N LYS A 78 -4.70 -8.53 -37.39
CA LYS A 78 -3.79 -9.14 -38.36
C LYS A 78 -2.85 -8.09 -38.94
N ASN A 79 -1.55 -8.35 -38.92
CA ASN A 79 -0.56 -7.53 -39.63
C ASN A 79 -0.65 -7.77 -41.15
N ARG A 80 0.13 -7.03 -41.94
CA ARG A 80 0.17 -7.17 -43.41
C ARG A 80 0.61 -8.56 -43.91
N PHE A 81 1.16 -9.39 -43.03
CA PHE A 81 1.64 -10.76 -43.30
C PHE A 81 0.68 -11.84 -42.78
N GLY A 82 -0.42 -11.48 -42.10
CA GLY A 82 -1.40 -12.41 -41.54
C GLY A 82 -1.11 -12.89 -40.11
N ASP A 83 -0.02 -12.41 -39.48
CA ASP A 83 0.28 -12.72 -38.08
C ASP A 83 -0.53 -11.85 -37.13
N ASN A 84 -0.76 -12.33 -35.91
CA ASN A 84 -1.37 -11.52 -34.86
C ASN A 84 -0.36 -10.48 -34.37
N GLN A 85 -0.76 -9.22 -34.32
CA GLN A 85 -0.04 -8.15 -33.65
C GLN A 85 -1.00 -7.43 -32.70
N LYS A 86 -0.46 -6.75 -31.68
CA LYS A 86 -1.24 -5.87 -30.82
C LYS A 86 -2.02 -4.86 -31.67
N ASP A 87 -3.29 -4.63 -31.33
CA ASP A 87 -4.08 -3.54 -31.89
C ASP A 87 -3.51 -2.18 -31.44
N PRO A 88 -2.93 -1.36 -32.34
CA PRO A 88 -2.35 -0.08 -31.98
C PRO A 88 -3.41 0.95 -31.54
N ASP A 89 -4.69 0.72 -31.85
CA ASP A 89 -5.79 1.59 -31.42
C ASP A 89 -6.28 1.27 -30.00
N LYS A 90 -5.71 0.25 -29.34
CA LYS A 90 -6.11 -0.19 -27.99
C LYS A 90 -5.07 0.14 -26.93
N LEU A 91 -5.57 0.68 -25.82
CA LEU A 91 -4.80 1.06 -24.64
C LEU A 91 -5.37 0.39 -23.39
N GLY A 92 -4.55 -0.32 -22.62
CA GLY A 92 -4.91 -0.80 -21.29
C GLY A 92 -4.86 0.34 -20.29
N ILE A 93 -5.84 0.44 -19.41
CA ILE A 93 -5.87 1.42 -18.31
C ILE A 93 -6.17 0.69 -17.01
N SER A 94 -5.46 0.99 -15.92
CA SER A 94 -5.74 0.36 -14.63
C SER A 94 -5.48 1.24 -13.41
N PHE A 95 -6.24 0.97 -12.35
CA PHE A 95 -6.08 1.54 -11.01
C PHE A 95 -5.91 0.37 -10.04
N SER A 96 -4.69 0.12 -9.61
CA SER A 96 -4.34 -1.06 -8.82
C SER A 96 -3.32 -0.75 -7.76
N SER A 97 -3.39 -1.44 -6.63
CA SER A 97 -2.38 -1.37 -5.56
C SER A 97 -1.56 -2.65 -5.45
N GLU A 98 -1.48 -3.43 -6.52
CA GLU A 98 -0.69 -4.66 -6.54
C GLU A 98 0.79 -4.38 -6.31
N LEU A 99 1.45 -5.28 -5.59
CA LEU A 99 2.90 -5.24 -5.40
C LEU A 99 3.63 -5.81 -6.63
N PRO A 100 4.88 -5.38 -6.86
CA PRO A 100 5.72 -5.96 -7.90
C PRO A 100 5.82 -7.47 -7.80
N MET A 101 6.01 -8.09 -8.96
CA MET A 101 5.95 -9.53 -9.14
C MET A 101 7.04 -10.29 -8.38
N ALA A 102 8.28 -9.82 -8.47
CA ALA A 102 9.37 -10.33 -7.65
C ALA A 102 9.87 -9.23 -6.73
N LEU A 103 9.93 -9.53 -5.43
CA LEU A 103 10.61 -8.69 -4.47
C LEU A 103 12.03 -9.23 -4.30
N LEU A 104 13.02 -8.45 -4.71
CA LEU A 104 14.43 -8.80 -4.61
C LEU A 104 15.15 -7.75 -3.76
N SER A 105 15.95 -8.22 -2.81
CA SER A 105 16.74 -7.32 -1.99
C SER A 105 17.84 -6.64 -2.80
N SER A 106 18.00 -5.33 -2.63
CA SER A 106 19.00 -4.56 -3.35
C SER A 106 19.53 -3.35 -2.58
N ILE A 107 20.78 -3.00 -2.86
CA ILE A 107 21.37 -1.70 -2.54
C ILE A 107 21.69 -1.04 -3.88
N ARG A 108 21.10 0.12 -4.15
CA ARG A 108 21.21 0.82 -5.42
C ARG A 108 21.58 2.27 -5.21
N VAL A 109 22.50 2.79 -6.02
CA VAL A 109 22.78 4.22 -6.10
C VAL A 109 22.23 4.79 -7.41
N LEU A 110 21.72 6.02 -7.33
CA LEU A 110 20.99 6.70 -8.40
C LEU A 110 21.46 8.15 -8.54
N THR A 111 21.25 8.71 -9.72
CA THR A 111 21.46 10.14 -10.02
C THR A 111 20.20 11.01 -9.81
N SER A 112 19.05 10.38 -9.53
CA SER A 112 17.76 11.05 -9.29
C SER A 112 17.66 11.63 -7.88
N LYS A 113 16.65 12.48 -7.63
CA LYS A 113 16.38 12.95 -6.27
C LYS A 113 15.93 11.80 -5.37
N VAL A 114 16.07 12.00 -4.06
CA VAL A 114 15.59 11.04 -3.06
C VAL A 114 14.10 10.79 -3.22
N GLY A 115 13.72 9.51 -3.26
CA GLY A 115 12.32 9.08 -3.41
C GLY A 115 11.82 9.00 -4.85
N GLU A 116 12.59 9.46 -5.84
CA GLU A 116 12.26 9.27 -7.26
C GLU A 116 12.63 7.84 -7.69
N THR A 117 11.68 7.14 -8.31
CA THR A 117 11.79 5.71 -8.64
C THR A 117 12.56 5.42 -9.92
N ASP A 118 12.73 6.41 -10.80
CA ASP A 118 13.11 6.19 -12.20
C ASP A 118 14.26 7.09 -12.67
N SER A 119 15.46 6.89 -12.10
CA SER A 119 16.66 7.36 -12.81
C SER A 119 16.97 6.45 -13.99
N ALA A 120 17.22 7.04 -15.15
CA ALA A 120 17.82 6.34 -16.28
C ALA A 120 19.23 5.79 -15.97
N VAL A 121 19.87 6.27 -14.89
CA VAL A 121 21.21 5.88 -14.45
C VAL A 121 21.17 5.35 -13.02
N SER A 122 21.47 4.06 -12.86
CA SER A 122 21.51 3.39 -11.56
C SER A 122 22.55 2.28 -11.52
N TYR A 123 23.11 2.03 -10.35
CA TYR A 123 24.10 0.97 -10.14
C TYR A 123 23.73 0.11 -8.94
N LEU A 124 23.77 -1.21 -9.13
CA LEU A 124 23.55 -2.22 -8.11
C LEU A 124 24.85 -2.47 -7.37
N CYS A 125 24.86 -2.14 -6.09
CA CYS A 125 25.99 -2.28 -5.19
C CYS A 125 26.12 -3.73 -4.72
N SER A 126 27.36 -4.21 -4.59
CA SER A 126 27.63 -5.49 -3.95
C SER A 126 27.40 -5.46 -2.43
N SER A 127 27.63 -4.30 -1.81
CA SER A 127 27.36 -4.00 -0.40
C SER A 127 27.38 -2.48 -0.18
N ILE A 128 27.13 -2.01 1.04
CA ILE A 128 27.24 -0.58 1.37
C ILE A 128 28.70 -0.06 1.36
N SER A 129 29.69 -0.95 1.44
CA SER A 129 31.11 -0.61 1.35
C SER A 129 31.66 -0.69 -0.09
N ASP A 130 30.81 -0.95 -1.08
CA ASP A 130 31.18 -0.90 -2.49
C ASP A 130 31.70 0.49 -2.86
N THR A 131 32.92 0.57 -3.40
CA THR A 131 33.56 1.84 -3.73
C THR A 131 32.77 2.64 -4.78
N ASN A 132 32.03 1.96 -5.65
CA ASN A 132 31.16 2.61 -6.64
C ASN A 132 29.90 3.22 -6.00
N CYS A 133 29.57 2.81 -4.77
CA CYS A 133 28.42 3.27 -4.01
C CYS A 133 28.79 4.12 -2.80
N ALA A 134 30.06 4.51 -2.69
CA ALA A 134 30.51 5.41 -1.65
C ALA A 134 29.89 6.81 -1.83
N PRO A 135 29.43 7.48 -0.75
CA PRO A 135 28.83 8.81 -0.83
C PRO A 135 29.81 9.90 -1.30
N SER A 136 31.12 9.62 -1.26
CA SER A 136 32.18 10.47 -1.79
C SER A 136 32.30 10.42 -3.32
N GLY A 137 31.73 9.40 -3.97
CA GLY A 137 31.69 9.28 -5.42
C GLY A 137 30.72 10.31 -6.01
N ARG A 138 31.23 11.37 -6.65
CA ARG A 138 30.43 12.52 -7.10
C ARG A 138 29.38 12.22 -8.17
N PHE A 139 29.31 10.99 -8.69
CA PHE A 139 28.40 10.63 -9.78
C PHE A 139 26.98 10.34 -9.30
N PHE A 140 26.82 9.59 -8.20
CA PHE A 140 25.52 9.27 -7.63
C PHE A 140 25.22 10.17 -6.43
N ASN A 141 23.98 10.65 -6.33
CA ASN A 141 23.55 11.60 -5.30
C ASN A 141 22.49 11.00 -4.34
N SER A 142 21.96 9.82 -4.69
CA SER A 142 20.88 9.16 -3.96
C SER A 142 21.17 7.66 -3.81
N LEU A 143 20.72 7.09 -2.70
CA LEU A 143 20.77 5.68 -2.36
C LEU A 143 19.34 5.18 -2.15
N ARG A 144 19.03 4.01 -2.69
CA ARG A 144 17.82 3.23 -2.41
C ARG A 144 18.22 1.84 -1.95
N VAL A 145 17.70 1.43 -0.81
CA VAL A 145 17.89 0.09 -0.26
C VAL A 145 16.54 -0.58 -0.11
N ASP A 146 16.31 -1.65 -0.87
CA ASP A 146 15.13 -2.50 -0.75
C ASP A 146 15.49 -3.73 0.08
N SER A 147 15.02 -3.76 1.33
CA SER A 147 15.28 -4.84 2.28
C SER A 147 14.05 -5.75 2.34
N VAL A 148 14.04 -6.82 1.56
CA VAL A 148 12.98 -7.83 1.60
C VAL A 148 13.04 -8.51 2.96
N ILE A 149 11.89 -8.61 3.63
CA ILE A 149 11.81 -9.17 4.98
C ILE A 149 11.82 -10.71 4.93
N GLY A 150 12.51 -11.32 5.88
CA GLY A 150 12.62 -12.78 5.99
C GLY A 150 11.70 -13.37 7.07
N ASN A 151 12.10 -14.51 7.64
CA ASN A 151 11.45 -15.09 8.82
C ASN A 151 12.30 -14.86 10.07
N CYS A 152 11.68 -14.55 11.21
CA CYS A 152 12.41 -14.19 12.42
C CYS A 152 13.07 -15.38 13.13
N ALA A 153 12.63 -16.62 12.85
CA ALA A 153 13.27 -17.82 13.41
C ALA A 153 14.69 -18.02 12.84
N ARG A 154 14.91 -17.63 11.57
CA ARG A 154 16.23 -17.64 10.92
C ARG A 154 16.99 -16.33 11.10
N ASN A 155 16.28 -15.21 11.12
CA ASN A 155 16.86 -13.87 11.15
C ASN A 155 16.22 -13.00 12.27
N PRO A 156 16.55 -13.28 13.55
CA PRO A 156 15.90 -12.60 14.68
C PRO A 156 16.26 -11.10 14.80
N ASP A 157 17.39 -10.68 14.24
CA ASP A 157 17.89 -9.30 14.30
C ASP A 157 17.58 -8.47 13.04
N SER A 158 16.55 -8.86 12.27
CA SER A 158 16.13 -8.18 11.03
C SER A 158 14.70 -7.67 11.08
N ALA A 159 14.27 -6.99 10.02
CA ALA A 159 12.85 -6.91 9.70
C ALA A 159 12.40 -8.30 9.17
N CYS A 160 11.33 -8.85 9.72
CA CYS A 160 10.93 -10.23 9.44
C CYS A 160 9.49 -10.53 9.89
N VAL A 161 8.95 -11.65 9.39
CA VAL A 161 7.71 -12.25 9.88
C VAL A 161 8.02 -13.19 11.04
N GLU A 162 7.42 -12.90 12.20
CA GLU A 162 7.58 -13.68 13.43
C GLU A 162 6.58 -14.83 13.49
N LYS A 163 5.32 -14.56 13.15
CA LYS A 163 4.23 -15.55 13.23
C LYS A 163 3.14 -15.26 12.22
N ILE A 164 2.58 -16.33 11.67
CA ILE A 164 1.35 -16.29 10.88
C ILE A 164 0.37 -17.31 11.47
N SER A 165 -0.87 -16.90 11.70
CA SER A 165 -1.97 -17.80 12.03
C SER A 165 -3.27 -17.40 11.34
N LEU A 166 -4.16 -18.36 11.15
CA LEU A 166 -5.48 -18.18 10.58
C LEU A 166 -6.52 -18.57 11.63
N THR A 167 -7.41 -17.65 11.97
CA THR A 167 -8.65 -17.94 12.68
C THR A 167 -9.70 -18.28 11.64
N LEU A 168 -10.22 -19.51 11.66
CA LEU A 168 -11.21 -19.99 10.70
C LEU A 168 -12.64 -19.58 11.10
N ALA A 169 -13.61 -19.83 10.23
CA ALA A 169 -15.02 -19.50 10.47
C ALA A 169 -15.60 -20.17 11.73
N ASP A 170 -15.12 -21.37 12.08
CA ASP A 170 -15.48 -22.11 13.29
C ASP A 170 -14.72 -21.63 14.56
N LYS A 171 -13.91 -20.57 14.41
CA LYS A 171 -13.03 -19.97 15.43
C LYS A 171 -11.83 -20.83 15.84
N SER A 172 -11.61 -21.97 15.18
CA SER A 172 -10.35 -22.70 15.34
C SER A 172 -9.18 -21.87 14.81
N VAL A 173 -8.01 -22.03 15.43
CA VAL A 173 -6.79 -21.30 15.05
C VAL A 173 -5.77 -22.28 14.52
N VAL A 174 -5.32 -22.06 13.30
CA VAL A 174 -4.23 -22.81 12.66
C VAL A 174 -3.01 -21.92 12.58
N VAL A 175 -1.84 -22.44 12.97
CA VAL A 175 -0.57 -21.71 12.93
C VAL A 175 0.24 -22.20 11.73
N ALA A 176 0.69 -21.27 10.89
CA ALA A 176 1.54 -21.60 9.77
C ALA A 176 3.02 -21.66 10.21
N ARG A 177 3.81 -22.48 9.52
CA ARG A 177 5.25 -22.68 9.76
C ARG A 177 6.03 -22.28 8.51
N PRO A 178 7.18 -21.60 8.61
CA PRO A 178 7.98 -21.24 7.43
C PRO A 178 8.62 -22.51 6.85
N THR A 179 8.50 -22.72 5.53
CA THR A 179 8.99 -23.94 4.87
C THR A 179 10.03 -23.66 3.80
N GLN A 180 9.89 -22.58 3.04
CA GLN A 180 10.75 -22.34 1.87
C GLN A 180 11.04 -20.85 1.67
N GLU A 181 12.30 -20.53 1.39
CA GLU A 181 12.72 -19.21 0.90
C GLU A 181 12.43 -19.07 -0.60
N ILE A 182 11.96 -17.90 -1.03
CA ILE A 182 11.68 -17.61 -2.44
C ILE A 182 12.16 -16.20 -2.84
N PRO A 183 12.95 -16.08 -3.92
CA PRO A 183 13.62 -17.17 -4.64
C PRO A 183 14.67 -17.87 -3.77
N ALA A 184 14.86 -19.17 -3.99
CA ALA A 184 15.90 -19.92 -3.29
C ALA A 184 17.29 -19.38 -3.65
N ASN A 185 18.20 -19.34 -2.67
CA ASN A 185 19.59 -18.89 -2.83
C ASN A 185 19.74 -17.46 -3.39
N THR A 186 18.73 -16.63 -3.18
CA THR A 186 18.78 -15.19 -3.42
C THR A 186 19.99 -14.51 -2.76
N LYS A 187 20.43 -13.38 -3.32
CA LYS A 187 21.50 -12.59 -2.69
C LYS A 187 20.95 -11.79 -1.51
N THR A 188 21.57 -11.96 -0.36
CA THR A 188 21.27 -11.21 0.87
C THR A 188 22.37 -10.21 1.19
N PHE A 189 22.07 -9.21 2.03
CA PHE A 189 23.07 -8.29 2.58
C PHE A 189 22.81 -7.98 4.05
N VAL A 190 23.87 -7.63 4.77
CA VAL A 190 23.78 -7.21 6.18
C VAL A 190 23.16 -5.82 6.30
N GLY A 191 22.39 -5.61 7.36
CA GLY A 191 21.84 -4.29 7.69
C GLY A 191 22.92 -3.35 8.22
N ALA A 192 22.63 -2.05 8.18
CA ALA A 192 23.51 -1.01 8.72
C ALA A 192 22.65 0.05 9.41
N PHE A 193 22.91 0.29 10.69
CA PHE A 193 22.26 1.33 11.50
C PHE A 193 23.32 2.17 12.21
N ASP A 194 23.11 3.48 12.27
CA ASP A 194 23.89 4.37 13.12
C ASP A 194 23.42 4.31 14.59
N ALA A 195 24.12 5.03 15.48
CA ALA A 195 23.79 5.09 16.90
C ALA A 195 22.39 5.65 17.21
N ASN A 196 21.77 6.36 16.25
CA ASN A 196 20.41 6.90 16.36
C ASN A 196 19.37 5.99 15.69
N GLY A 197 19.74 4.78 15.28
CA GLY A 197 18.87 3.83 14.59
C GLY A 197 18.53 4.24 13.15
N ARG A 198 19.29 5.15 12.53
CA ARG A 198 19.11 5.55 11.13
C ARG A 198 19.90 4.61 10.23
N GLY A 199 19.25 4.10 9.19
CA GLY A 199 19.84 3.12 8.30
C GLY A 199 18.80 2.18 7.70
N PHE A 200 19.20 0.94 7.45
CA PHE A 200 18.36 -0.08 6.82
C PHE A 200 18.59 -1.47 7.45
N PRO A 201 17.53 -2.29 7.55
CA PRO A 201 17.66 -3.66 8.05
C PRO A 201 18.38 -4.57 7.04
N PRO A 202 18.80 -5.79 7.44
CA PRO A 202 19.31 -6.78 6.49
C PRO A 202 18.34 -7.03 5.33
N GLY A 203 18.88 -7.16 4.12
CA GLY A 203 18.13 -7.57 2.94
C GLY A 203 18.11 -9.08 2.81
N LEU A 204 16.92 -9.68 2.86
CA LEU A 204 16.71 -11.12 2.87
C LEU A 204 15.88 -11.55 1.65
N SER A 205 15.00 -12.53 1.81
CA SER A 205 13.99 -12.89 0.82
C SER A 205 12.72 -13.38 1.46
N SER A 206 11.66 -13.39 0.65
CA SER A 206 10.33 -13.76 1.07
C SER A 206 10.27 -15.25 1.41
N TRP A 207 9.26 -15.64 2.19
CA TRP A 207 9.09 -17.02 2.61
C TRP A 207 7.70 -17.54 2.29
N ILE A 208 7.65 -18.80 1.87
CA ILE A 208 6.44 -19.62 1.85
C ILE A 208 6.28 -20.23 3.25
N TRP A 209 5.05 -20.17 3.73
CA TRP A 209 4.58 -20.71 5.00
C TRP A 209 3.53 -21.77 4.73
N GLU A 210 3.48 -22.80 5.57
CA GLU A 210 2.57 -23.93 5.42
C GLU A 210 1.73 -24.13 6.67
N ALA A 211 0.43 -24.40 6.48
CA ALA A 211 -0.53 -24.65 7.55
C ALA A 211 -1.45 -25.82 7.19
N ASP A 212 -1.81 -26.61 8.20
CA ASP A 212 -2.76 -27.72 8.05
C ASP A 212 -4.19 -27.21 8.25
N LEU A 213 -4.86 -26.89 7.15
CA LEU A 213 -6.26 -26.48 7.19
C LEU A 213 -7.20 -27.70 7.19
N PRO A 214 -8.35 -27.64 7.89
CA PRO A 214 -9.37 -28.68 7.80
C PRO A 214 -9.79 -28.93 6.34
N GLY A 215 -9.57 -30.15 5.85
CA GLY A 215 -9.88 -30.54 4.46
C GLY A 215 -8.86 -30.08 3.40
N ALA A 216 -7.81 -29.34 3.79
CA ALA A 216 -6.74 -28.88 2.90
C ALA A 216 -5.39 -28.89 3.63
N PRO A 217 -4.83 -30.07 3.96
CA PRO A 217 -3.51 -30.16 4.60
C PRO A 217 -2.41 -29.57 3.71
N ASN A 218 -1.31 -29.12 4.33
CA ASN A 218 -0.19 -28.49 3.64
C ASN A 218 -0.58 -27.26 2.78
N SER A 219 -1.57 -26.46 3.23
CA SER A 219 -1.95 -25.22 2.55
C SER A 219 -0.81 -24.20 2.65
N ARG A 220 -0.43 -23.59 1.52
CA ARG A 220 0.73 -22.72 1.42
C ARG A 220 0.34 -21.24 1.32
N PHE A 221 1.17 -20.37 1.90
CA PHE A 221 1.01 -18.92 1.91
C PHE A 221 2.35 -18.23 1.64
N LEU A 222 2.39 -17.31 0.69
CA LEU A 222 3.52 -16.41 0.50
C LEU A 222 3.38 -15.22 1.44
N ALA A 223 4.37 -15.04 2.31
CA ALA A 223 4.55 -13.82 3.07
C ALA A 223 5.69 -13.03 2.44
N ARG A 224 5.35 -11.90 1.81
CA ARG A 224 6.31 -11.06 1.09
C ARG A 224 6.18 -9.61 1.51
N GLY A 225 7.30 -8.96 1.77
CA GLY A 225 7.31 -7.54 2.12
C GLY A 225 8.69 -6.94 2.03
N THR A 226 8.75 -5.62 1.93
CA THR A 226 9.99 -4.86 1.75
C THR A 226 9.98 -3.65 2.65
N VAL A 227 11.07 -3.45 3.39
CA VAL A 227 11.42 -2.16 3.99
C VAL A 227 12.29 -1.40 2.98
N THR A 228 11.81 -0.28 2.47
CA THR A 228 12.56 0.55 1.54
C THR A 228 13.13 1.76 2.27
N THR A 229 14.45 1.89 2.28
CA THR A 229 15.15 3.05 2.84
C THR A 229 15.77 3.86 1.73
N TYR A 230 15.63 5.19 1.80
CA TYR A 230 16.35 6.11 0.92
C TYR A 230 17.40 6.91 1.68
N ALA A 231 18.46 7.33 1.01
CA ALA A 231 19.41 8.31 1.55
C ALA A 231 19.89 9.27 0.46
N LYS A 232 20.32 10.48 0.88
CA LYS A 232 21.06 11.42 0.04
C LYS A 232 22.48 11.57 0.54
N VAL A 233 23.36 12.06 -0.32
CA VAL A 233 24.67 12.53 0.11
C VAL A 233 24.51 13.86 0.86
N ALA A 234 24.92 13.89 2.13
CA ALA A 234 25.03 15.10 2.93
C ALA A 234 26.36 15.10 3.68
N SER A 235 27.15 16.17 3.54
CA SER A 235 28.45 16.33 4.19
C SER A 235 29.40 15.13 3.99
N GLY A 236 29.37 14.50 2.81
CA GLY A 236 30.21 13.35 2.47
C GLY A 236 29.75 12.01 3.05
N ALA A 237 28.54 11.94 3.64
CA ALA A 237 27.95 10.72 4.20
C ALA A 237 26.54 10.48 3.65
N TRP A 238 26.04 9.25 3.81
CA TRP A 238 24.64 8.92 3.54
C TRP A 238 23.73 9.41 4.67
N ASP A 239 22.84 10.34 4.35
CA ASP A 239 21.78 10.83 5.23
C ASP A 239 20.49 10.03 4.99
N TYR A 240 20.27 9.02 5.83
CA TYR A 240 19.14 8.10 5.73
C TYR A 240 17.82 8.77 6.12
N GLN A 241 16.88 8.72 5.20
CA GLN A 241 15.52 9.19 5.40
C GLN A 241 14.70 8.16 6.19
N LYS A 242 13.46 8.55 6.49
CA LYS A 242 12.46 7.65 7.06
C LYS A 242 12.20 6.47 6.10
N PRO A 243 12.21 5.21 6.57
CA PRO A 243 11.90 4.07 5.73
C PRO A 243 10.40 4.00 5.41
N THR A 244 10.06 3.38 4.29
CA THR A 244 8.70 2.93 3.95
C THR A 244 8.62 1.42 4.00
N PHE A 245 7.40 0.89 4.04
CA PHE A 245 7.14 -0.53 4.17
C PHE A 245 6.00 -0.97 3.27
N THR A 246 6.10 -2.16 2.71
CA THR A 246 4.98 -2.87 2.07
C THR A 246 5.00 -4.33 2.47
N PHE A 247 3.82 -4.93 2.60
CA PHE A 247 3.64 -6.34 2.90
C PHE A 247 2.35 -6.89 2.32
N GLU A 248 2.42 -8.15 1.92
CA GLU A 248 1.30 -8.91 1.41
C GLU A 248 1.39 -10.37 1.90
N LEU A 249 0.24 -10.89 2.34
CA LEU A 249 0.03 -12.31 2.60
C LEU A 249 -0.86 -12.88 1.50
N VAL A 250 -0.43 -13.96 0.86
CA VAL A 250 -1.16 -14.56 -0.27
C VAL A 250 -1.23 -16.08 -0.15
N PRO A 251 -2.40 -16.71 -0.11
CA PRO A 251 -2.53 -18.16 -0.28
C PRO A 251 -2.03 -18.57 -1.66
N LEU A 252 -1.38 -19.73 -1.77
CA LEU A 252 -0.70 -20.15 -2.99
C LEU A 252 -1.30 -21.41 -3.61
N SER A 253 -1.40 -21.40 -4.93
CA SER A 253 -1.25 -22.60 -5.76
C SER A 253 0.07 -22.52 -6.53
N SER A 254 0.43 -23.58 -7.26
CA SER A 254 1.64 -23.59 -8.07
C SER A 254 1.48 -24.48 -9.28
N GLU A 255 2.21 -24.17 -10.34
CA GLU A 255 2.38 -25.04 -11.50
C GLU A 255 3.83 -25.16 -11.94
N MET A 256 4.14 -26.24 -12.63
CA MET A 256 5.43 -26.38 -13.30
C MET A 256 5.47 -25.41 -14.47
N ALA A 257 6.48 -24.56 -14.50
CA ALA A 257 6.65 -23.54 -15.52
C ALA A 257 8.13 -23.48 -15.94
N PRO A 258 8.48 -23.44 -17.24
CA PRO A 258 9.86 -23.41 -17.71
C PRO A 258 10.52 -22.02 -17.52
N VAL A 259 10.54 -21.54 -16.28
CA VAL A 259 11.07 -20.24 -15.87
C VAL A 259 12.33 -20.42 -15.02
N ILE A 260 13.13 -19.37 -14.91
CA ILE A 260 14.33 -19.34 -14.05
C ILE A 260 14.12 -18.34 -12.92
N ALA A 261 14.84 -18.52 -11.80
CA ALA A 261 14.78 -17.61 -10.67
C ALA A 261 15.06 -16.15 -11.06
N PRO A 262 14.28 -15.18 -10.55
CA PRO A 262 14.51 -13.76 -10.79
C PRO A 262 15.76 -13.28 -10.06
N ARG A 263 16.49 -12.34 -10.66
CA ARG A 263 17.68 -11.72 -10.07
C ARG A 263 17.90 -10.30 -10.59
N LEU A 264 18.67 -9.50 -9.85
CA LEU A 264 19.08 -8.16 -10.28
C LEU A 264 20.49 -8.18 -10.85
N GLU A 265 20.69 -7.44 -11.95
CA GLU A 265 22.00 -7.28 -12.59
C GLU A 265 22.22 -5.82 -13.02
N ASN A 266 23.50 -5.45 -13.16
CA ASN A 266 23.93 -4.19 -13.78
C ASN A 266 23.97 -4.36 -15.30
N PHE A 267 23.27 -3.48 -16.00
CA PHE A 267 23.23 -3.39 -17.46
C PHE A 267 23.88 -2.10 -17.93
N LYS A 268 24.23 -2.08 -19.20
CA LYS A 268 24.61 -0.87 -19.93
C LYS A 268 23.80 -0.81 -21.20
N TYR A 269 23.26 0.36 -21.52
CA TYR A 269 22.61 0.55 -22.80
C TYR A 269 23.63 0.47 -23.93
N LYS A 270 23.21 0.01 -25.12
CA LYS A 270 24.10 -0.05 -26.27
C LYS A 270 24.58 1.36 -26.70
N ASN A 271 23.76 2.37 -26.44
CA ASN A 271 23.96 3.75 -26.92
C ASN A 271 24.43 4.72 -25.82
N THR A 272 24.45 4.30 -24.55
CA THR A 272 25.03 5.07 -23.43
C THR A 272 25.91 4.16 -22.58
N GLN A 273 27.06 4.65 -22.09
CA GLN A 273 27.90 3.88 -21.16
C GLN A 273 27.36 3.87 -19.73
N ASP A 274 26.20 4.50 -19.51
CA ASP A 274 25.60 4.67 -18.20
C ASP A 274 25.08 3.33 -17.65
N PRO A 275 25.38 3.01 -16.38
CA PRO A 275 24.87 1.81 -15.76
C PRO A 275 23.38 1.94 -15.48
N VAL A 276 22.66 0.83 -15.60
CA VAL A 276 21.26 0.73 -15.18
C VAL A 276 21.01 -0.63 -14.52
N VAL A 277 20.24 -0.65 -13.44
CA VAL A 277 19.85 -1.91 -12.79
C VAL A 277 18.59 -2.45 -13.47
N ARG A 278 18.58 -3.75 -13.81
CA ARG A 278 17.36 -4.45 -14.27
C ARG A 278 17.18 -5.76 -13.55
N GLN A 279 15.92 -6.17 -13.46
CA GLN A 279 15.55 -7.53 -13.10
C GLN A 279 15.65 -8.43 -14.33
N VAL A 280 16.29 -9.57 -14.16
CA VAL A 280 16.33 -10.68 -15.12
C VAL A 280 15.28 -11.70 -14.71
N SER A 281 14.61 -12.31 -15.70
CA SER A 281 13.48 -13.23 -15.48
C SER A 281 12.32 -12.53 -14.80
N ILE A 282 11.66 -11.63 -15.52
CA ILE A 282 10.36 -11.09 -15.12
C ILE A 282 9.30 -12.03 -15.73
N GLN A 283 8.23 -12.37 -15.00
CA GLN A 283 7.22 -13.34 -15.47
C GLN A 283 5.80 -12.86 -15.10
N PRO A 284 5.16 -12.00 -15.93
CA PRO A 284 3.83 -11.38 -15.73
C PRO A 284 2.68 -12.31 -15.34
N SER A 285 2.81 -13.58 -15.70
CA SER A 285 1.87 -14.65 -15.37
C SER A 285 2.00 -15.22 -13.96
N CYS A 286 3.07 -14.90 -13.21
CA CYS A 286 3.37 -15.50 -11.90
C CYS A 286 3.29 -14.48 -10.78
N LEU A 287 2.62 -14.79 -9.68
CA LEU A 287 2.71 -13.99 -8.45
C LEU A 287 4.15 -13.90 -7.94
N ALA A 288 4.85 -15.05 -7.98
CA ALA A 288 6.26 -15.23 -7.68
C ALA A 288 6.74 -16.47 -8.43
N HIS A 289 8.04 -16.58 -8.70
CA HIS A 289 8.58 -17.73 -9.42
C HIS A 289 10.00 -18.08 -8.98
N ASP A 290 10.33 -19.35 -9.19
CA ASP A 290 11.67 -19.91 -9.04
C ASP A 290 11.93 -20.87 -10.21
N THR A 291 13.11 -21.47 -10.27
CA THR A 291 13.50 -22.39 -11.33
C THR A 291 12.48 -23.52 -11.46
N ASN A 292 11.88 -23.64 -12.65
CA ASN A 292 10.86 -24.62 -13.01
C ASN A 292 9.49 -24.50 -12.29
N ILE A 293 9.21 -23.40 -11.57
CA ILE A 293 7.95 -23.25 -10.83
C ILE A 293 7.39 -21.82 -10.88
N CYS A 294 6.10 -21.71 -11.16
CA CYS A 294 5.31 -20.49 -11.09
C CYS A 294 4.30 -20.64 -9.95
N TYR A 295 4.26 -19.65 -9.05
CA TYR A 295 3.28 -19.59 -7.96
C TYR A 295 2.16 -18.65 -8.33
N HIS A 296 0.93 -19.05 -7.99
CA HIS A 296 -0.28 -18.29 -8.28
C HIS A 296 -1.05 -17.96 -7.00
N ARG A 297 -1.85 -16.91 -7.08
CA ARG A 297 -2.82 -16.50 -6.06
C ARG A 297 -3.89 -17.59 -5.93
N ALA A 298 -4.09 -18.08 -4.72
CA ALA A 298 -5.25 -18.87 -4.34
C ALA A 298 -6.15 -18.07 -3.38
N SER A 299 -7.36 -18.57 -3.16
CA SER A 299 -8.32 -17.93 -2.25
C SER A 299 -7.98 -18.20 -0.79
N PHE A 300 -8.27 -17.23 0.07
CA PHE A 300 -8.25 -17.48 1.50
C PHE A 300 -9.37 -18.46 1.91
N PRO A 301 -9.21 -19.22 3.01
CA PRO A 301 -10.31 -20.00 3.54
C PRO A 301 -11.50 -19.10 3.84
N GLN A 302 -12.70 -19.49 3.40
CA GLN A 302 -13.88 -18.64 3.53
C GLN A 302 -14.14 -18.26 5.00
N GLY A 303 -14.37 -16.97 5.24
CA GLY A 303 -14.63 -16.42 6.57
C GLY A 303 -13.43 -16.41 7.51
N SER A 304 -12.23 -16.74 7.02
CA SER A 304 -11.02 -16.71 7.84
C SER A 304 -10.49 -15.30 8.07
N ARG A 305 -9.72 -15.15 9.16
CA ARG A 305 -8.96 -13.95 9.51
C ARG A 305 -7.51 -14.34 9.70
N ALA A 306 -6.61 -13.63 9.01
CA ALA A 306 -5.18 -13.83 9.20
C ALA A 306 -4.66 -12.90 10.30
N THR A 307 -3.84 -13.46 11.19
CA THR A 307 -3.00 -12.75 12.15
C THR A 307 -1.56 -12.86 11.69
N VAL A 308 -0.95 -11.73 11.38
CA VAL A 308 0.48 -11.66 11.04
C VAL A 308 1.19 -10.81 12.09
N THR A 309 2.21 -11.39 12.73
CA THR A 309 3.12 -10.69 13.63
C THR A 309 4.43 -10.42 12.90
N LEU A 310 4.79 -9.15 12.81
CA LEU A 310 5.96 -8.63 12.11
C LEU A 310 6.91 -7.98 13.10
N GLN A 311 8.21 -8.10 12.85
CA GLN A 311 9.23 -7.25 13.45
C GLN A 311 9.62 -6.19 12.42
N LEU A 312 9.33 -4.92 12.70
CA LEU A 312 9.53 -3.79 11.78
C LEU A 312 10.37 -2.68 12.43
N PRO A 313 11.17 -1.91 11.67
CA PRO A 313 11.93 -0.81 12.24
C PRO A 313 11.01 0.20 12.96
N ASN A 314 11.35 0.63 14.17
CA ASN A 314 10.57 1.58 14.96
C ASN A 314 10.53 3.00 14.36
N ARG A 315 11.43 3.28 13.41
CA ARG A 315 11.41 4.49 12.56
C ARG A 315 10.38 4.43 11.44
N LEU A 316 9.71 3.30 11.23
CA LEU A 316 8.53 3.20 10.38
C LEU A 316 7.35 3.88 11.09
N THR A 317 7.33 5.20 11.07
CA THR A 317 6.32 6.01 11.76
C THR A 317 5.13 6.37 10.88
N GLY A 318 4.03 6.81 11.48
CA GLY A 318 2.86 7.32 10.76
C GLY A 318 1.85 6.23 10.41
N TRP A 319 1.33 6.25 9.20
CA TRP A 319 0.16 5.46 8.80
C TRP A 319 0.48 4.41 7.75
N LEU A 320 -0.26 3.30 7.79
CA LEU A 320 -0.32 2.34 6.69
C LEU A 320 -1.70 2.39 6.03
N ASN A 321 -1.72 2.27 4.70
CA ASN A 321 -2.88 1.88 3.93
C ASN A 321 -2.97 0.35 3.87
N GLY A 322 -4.17 -0.20 3.91
CA GLY A 322 -4.40 -1.64 3.88
C GLY A 322 -5.51 -2.08 2.93
N ARG A 323 -5.37 -3.31 2.44
CA ARG A 323 -6.45 -4.07 1.81
C ARG A 323 -6.89 -5.13 2.82
N LEU A 324 -7.71 -4.71 3.78
CA LEU A 324 -8.07 -5.46 4.97
C LEU A 324 -9.52 -5.18 5.39
N VAL A 325 -10.21 -6.21 5.90
CA VAL A 325 -11.53 -6.07 6.53
C VAL A 325 -11.42 -6.22 8.04
N LYS A 326 -11.92 -5.20 8.76
CA LYS A 326 -11.87 -5.09 10.24
C LYS A 326 -10.44 -5.25 10.76
N PRO A 327 -9.49 -4.37 10.39
CA PRO A 327 -8.12 -4.47 10.88
C PRO A 327 -8.09 -4.22 12.39
N ASN A 328 -7.53 -5.17 13.14
CA ASN A 328 -7.20 -5.06 14.56
C ASN A 328 -5.67 -5.07 14.68
N VAL A 329 -5.09 -3.94 15.10
CA VAL A 329 -3.64 -3.72 15.12
C VAL A 329 -3.16 -3.52 16.54
N THR A 330 -2.00 -4.05 16.87
CA THR A 330 -1.28 -3.78 18.11
C THR A 330 0.21 -3.61 17.84
N THR A 331 0.88 -2.87 18.71
CA THR A 331 2.33 -2.61 18.63
C THR A 331 2.99 -2.72 19.99
N GLU A 332 4.19 -3.28 20.02
CA GLU A 332 5.02 -3.45 21.22
C GLU A 332 6.49 -3.16 20.89
N PRO A 333 7.23 -2.38 21.69
CA PRO A 333 8.67 -2.23 21.50
C PRO A 333 9.39 -3.58 21.61
N LYS A 334 10.24 -3.92 20.64
CA LYS A 334 11.04 -5.16 20.67
C LYS A 334 12.46 -4.91 21.17
N ASN A 335 13.10 -3.87 20.65
CA ASN A 335 14.42 -3.39 21.07
C ASN A 335 14.60 -1.92 20.61
N SER A 336 15.83 -1.41 20.62
CA SER A 336 16.13 -0.03 20.22
C SER A 336 15.91 0.27 18.73
N ILE A 337 15.80 -0.75 17.88
CA ILE A 337 15.69 -0.61 16.41
C ILE A 337 14.32 -1.05 15.89
N TYR A 338 13.72 -2.07 16.50
CA TYR A 338 12.51 -2.71 16.00
C TYR A 338 11.35 -2.64 17.00
N ASP A 339 10.15 -2.54 16.44
CA ASP A 339 8.88 -2.78 17.10
C ASP A 339 8.29 -4.08 16.57
N ARG A 340 7.56 -4.79 17.43
CA ARG A 340 6.65 -5.86 17.04
C ARG A 340 5.31 -5.23 16.65
N VAL A 341 4.82 -5.56 15.46
CA VAL A 341 3.52 -5.13 14.94
C VAL A 341 2.67 -6.36 14.66
N THR A 342 1.51 -6.48 15.29
CA THR A 342 0.56 -7.57 15.02
C THR A 342 -0.68 -7.01 14.36
N VAL A 343 -1.05 -7.58 13.21
CA VAL A 343 -2.23 -7.22 12.44
C VAL A 343 -3.12 -8.44 12.27
N GLU A 344 -4.34 -8.35 12.77
CA GLU A 344 -5.39 -9.35 12.56
C GLU A 344 -6.50 -8.76 11.67
N ALA A 345 -6.77 -9.37 10.53
CA ALA A 345 -7.82 -8.94 9.62
C ALA A 345 -8.30 -10.07 8.70
N ALA A 346 -9.53 -9.96 8.20
CA ALA A 346 -9.96 -10.73 7.04
C ALA A 346 -9.39 -10.10 5.75
N PRO A 347 -9.16 -10.89 4.69
CA PRO A 347 -8.83 -10.34 3.38
C PRO A 347 -9.98 -9.45 2.86
N SER A 348 -9.66 -8.43 2.09
CA SER A 348 -10.66 -7.62 1.38
C SER A 348 -10.77 -8.03 -0.09
N VAL A 349 -11.98 -7.96 -0.64
CA VAL A 349 -12.22 -8.09 -2.08
C VAL A 349 -12.00 -6.72 -2.72
N ASN A 350 -10.80 -6.51 -3.27
CA ASN A 350 -10.35 -5.26 -3.86
C ASN A 350 -10.95 -5.09 -5.25
N ILE A 351 -11.53 -3.93 -5.47
CA ILE A 351 -12.15 -3.55 -6.74
C ILE A 351 -11.08 -2.87 -7.58
N ILE A 352 -10.77 -3.47 -8.72
CA ILE A 352 -9.77 -2.94 -9.65
C ILE A 352 -10.52 -2.29 -10.81
N ALA A 353 -10.34 -0.99 -10.98
CA ALA A 353 -10.86 -0.27 -12.14
C ALA A 353 -9.88 -0.39 -13.31
N GLY A 354 -10.41 -0.49 -14.51
CA GLY A 354 -9.59 -0.53 -15.70
C GLY A 354 -10.25 -1.22 -16.88
N GLY A 355 -9.49 -1.39 -17.95
CA GLY A 355 -9.91 -2.07 -19.16
C GLY A 355 -9.16 -1.61 -20.40
N TRP A 356 -9.52 -2.18 -21.55
CA TRP A 356 -9.03 -1.75 -22.84
C TRP A 356 -9.91 -0.64 -23.41
N VAL A 357 -9.33 0.54 -23.62
CA VAL A 357 -9.99 1.70 -24.24
C VAL A 357 -9.50 1.93 -25.66
N GLU A 358 -10.28 2.66 -26.45
CA GLU A 358 -9.85 3.12 -27.78
C GLU A 358 -9.00 4.38 -27.65
N TRP A 359 -7.70 4.28 -27.94
CA TRP A 359 -6.73 5.35 -27.79
C TRP A 359 -7.22 6.68 -28.40
N LYS A 360 -7.76 6.62 -29.63
CA LYS A 360 -8.25 7.80 -30.37
C LYS A 360 -9.44 8.52 -29.72
N LYS A 361 -10.17 7.87 -28.82
CA LYS A 361 -11.32 8.46 -28.11
C LYS A 361 -10.91 9.14 -26.80
N ILE A 362 -9.66 8.97 -26.37
CA ILE A 362 -9.16 9.51 -25.10
C ILE A 362 -8.51 10.88 -25.36
N PRO A 363 -8.93 11.94 -24.65
CA PRO A 363 -8.29 13.25 -24.74
C PRO A 363 -6.83 13.22 -24.29
N GLU A 364 -5.93 13.90 -25.02
CA GLU A 364 -4.49 13.97 -24.68
C GLU A 364 -4.23 14.50 -23.27
N LYS A 365 -5.07 15.42 -22.76
CA LYS A 365 -4.96 15.98 -21.41
C LYS A 365 -5.01 14.93 -20.28
N LEU A 366 -5.55 13.74 -20.52
CA LEU A 366 -5.56 12.64 -19.53
C LEU A 366 -4.22 11.90 -19.45
N PHE A 367 -3.25 12.29 -20.28
CA PHE A 367 -1.93 11.69 -20.34
C PHE A 367 -0.82 12.69 -20.05
N PHE A 368 -1.10 13.99 -20.14
CA PHE A 368 -0.10 15.04 -20.07
C PHE A 368 -0.60 16.17 -19.17
N ASN A 369 0.32 16.69 -18.36
CA ASN A 369 0.11 17.94 -17.63
C ASN A 369 0.03 19.13 -18.60
N ASP A 370 -0.42 20.29 -18.13
CA ASP A 370 -0.54 21.51 -18.93
C ASP A 370 0.79 21.97 -19.58
N ASP A 371 1.93 21.57 -19.00
CA ASP A 371 3.28 21.84 -19.53
C ASP A 371 3.76 20.83 -20.60
N GLY A 372 2.91 19.86 -20.96
CA GLY A 372 3.20 18.82 -21.95
C GLY A 372 4.01 17.62 -21.42
N THR A 373 4.35 17.58 -20.13
CA THR A 373 5.01 16.43 -19.51
C THR A 373 4.01 15.30 -19.22
N PRO A 374 4.39 14.01 -19.30
CA PRO A 374 3.49 12.91 -18.93
C PRO A 374 2.97 13.04 -17.49
N ASN A 375 1.68 12.78 -17.29
CA ASN A 375 1.06 12.80 -15.97
C ASN A 375 1.36 11.51 -15.17
N THR A 376 0.82 11.45 -13.95
CA THR A 376 1.06 10.36 -12.99
C THR A 376 0.44 9.02 -13.37
N MET A 377 -0.38 8.95 -14.43
CA MET A 377 -0.88 7.68 -14.99
C MET A 377 0.21 6.86 -15.69
N GLY A 378 1.41 7.42 -15.86
CA GLY A 378 2.58 6.67 -16.34
C GLY A 378 2.31 6.04 -17.70
N VAL A 379 2.22 6.84 -18.75
CA VAL A 379 2.04 6.30 -20.11
C VAL A 379 3.32 5.61 -20.55
N GLY A 380 3.36 4.29 -20.40
CA GLY A 380 4.27 3.44 -21.16
C GLY A 380 3.88 3.56 -22.63
N ARG A 381 4.53 4.48 -23.37
CA ARG A 381 4.29 4.70 -24.81
C ARG A 381 4.57 3.44 -25.66
N LEU A 382 5.03 2.36 -25.03
CA LEU A 382 5.64 1.19 -25.64
C LEU A 382 4.82 -0.11 -25.39
N ASP A 383 4.06 -0.21 -24.29
CA ASP A 383 3.24 -1.40 -23.93
C ASP A 383 1.77 -1.15 -24.24
N GLY A 384 1.40 0.12 -24.46
CA GLY A 384 0.05 0.65 -24.43
C GLY A 384 -0.82 0.01 -23.35
N ALA A 385 -0.28 0.01 -22.14
CA ALA A 385 -1.06 0.09 -20.91
C ALA A 385 -0.54 1.30 -20.11
N ALA A 386 -1.44 2.11 -19.55
CA ALA A 386 -1.14 3.11 -18.55
C ALA A 386 -1.83 2.71 -17.24
N GLY A 387 -1.31 3.15 -16.10
CA GLY A 387 -1.92 2.78 -14.84
C GLY A 387 -1.41 3.60 -13.68
N MET A 388 -2.23 3.66 -12.65
CA MET A 388 -1.92 4.41 -11.45
C MET A 388 -2.13 3.57 -10.22
N TYR A 389 -1.25 3.78 -9.26
CA TYR A 389 -1.36 3.15 -7.96
C TYR A 389 -2.54 3.73 -7.18
N SER A 390 -3.42 2.86 -6.65
CA SER A 390 -4.70 3.26 -6.04
C SER A 390 -4.59 4.29 -4.91
N GLY A 391 -3.45 4.32 -4.20
CA GLY A 391 -3.17 5.23 -3.09
C GLY A 391 -2.16 6.32 -3.41
N SER A 392 -1.95 6.65 -4.68
CA SER A 392 -1.08 7.75 -5.09
C SER A 392 -1.73 9.12 -4.86
N VAL A 393 -0.91 10.15 -4.81
CA VAL A 393 -1.39 11.55 -4.88
C VAL A 393 -2.11 11.74 -6.21
N GLY A 394 -3.32 12.32 -6.18
CA GLY A 394 -4.16 12.51 -7.36
C GLY A 394 -4.96 11.28 -7.78
N ALA A 395 -4.87 10.16 -7.04
CA ALA A 395 -5.44 8.89 -7.52
C ALA A 395 -6.96 8.92 -7.72
N ILE A 396 -7.66 9.66 -6.86
CA ILE A 396 -9.10 9.79 -6.90
C ILE A 396 -9.51 10.73 -8.03
N GLU A 397 -8.87 11.89 -8.10
CA GLU A 397 -9.15 12.91 -9.11
C GLU A 397 -9.01 12.32 -10.51
N GLU A 398 -7.90 11.63 -10.76
CA GLU A 398 -7.63 10.98 -12.03
C GLU A 398 -8.61 9.83 -12.30
N TYR A 399 -8.97 9.01 -11.30
CA TYR A 399 -10.01 7.97 -11.48
C TYR A 399 -11.33 8.57 -11.96
N LEU A 400 -11.75 9.69 -11.38
CA LEU A 400 -13.00 10.36 -11.75
C LEU A 400 -12.95 10.91 -13.18
N GLU A 401 -11.79 11.38 -13.64
CA GLU A 401 -11.60 11.81 -15.03
C GLU A 401 -11.61 10.63 -16.02
N TRP A 402 -11.13 9.46 -15.60
CA TRP A 402 -11.11 8.23 -16.40
C TRP A 402 -12.43 7.45 -16.39
N GLN A 403 -13.26 7.61 -15.35
CA GLN A 403 -14.51 6.87 -15.17
C GLN A 403 -15.43 6.89 -16.40
N PRO A 404 -15.65 8.03 -17.11
CA PRO A 404 -16.50 8.06 -18.31
C PRO A 404 -16.02 7.14 -19.45
N TYR A 405 -14.73 6.81 -19.49
CA TYR A 405 -14.12 5.98 -20.53
C TYR A 405 -14.02 4.50 -20.14
N LEU A 406 -13.94 4.22 -18.83
CA LEU A 406 -13.88 2.87 -18.28
C LEU A 406 -15.27 2.27 -18.05
N GLY A 407 -16.27 3.12 -17.84
CA GLY A 407 -17.64 2.73 -17.51
C GLY A 407 -17.80 2.29 -16.05
N GLU A 408 -18.93 1.65 -15.76
CA GLU A 408 -19.39 1.39 -14.38
C GLU A 408 -19.01 0.00 -13.83
N LYS A 409 -18.33 -0.83 -14.63
CA LYS A 409 -17.92 -2.17 -14.21
C LYS A 409 -16.44 -2.21 -13.82
N ALA A 410 -16.12 -3.01 -12.81
CA ALA A 410 -14.75 -3.32 -12.44
C ALA A 410 -14.07 -4.15 -13.54
N LEU A 411 -12.75 -3.98 -13.66
CA LEU A 411 -11.91 -4.86 -14.47
C LEU A 411 -11.84 -6.24 -13.81
N LEU A 412 -11.51 -6.24 -12.51
CA LEU A 412 -11.32 -7.42 -11.68
C LEU A 412 -11.75 -7.12 -10.24
N ASN A 413 -12.17 -8.17 -9.55
CA ASN A 413 -12.28 -8.18 -8.10
C ASN A 413 -11.30 -9.25 -7.57
N GLU A 414 -10.36 -8.82 -6.74
CA GLU A 414 -9.27 -9.68 -6.23
C GLU A 414 -9.22 -9.67 -4.71
N GLU A 415 -9.07 -10.84 -4.10
CA GLU A 415 -8.78 -10.92 -2.68
C GLU A 415 -7.38 -10.36 -2.40
N GLY A 416 -7.27 -9.51 -1.38
CA GLY A 416 -6.00 -9.01 -0.91
C GLY A 416 -5.92 -8.98 0.60
N TRP A 417 -4.72 -9.24 1.10
CA TRP A 417 -4.32 -8.98 2.48
C TRP A 417 -3.00 -8.22 2.41
N THR A 418 -3.08 -6.89 2.35
CA THR A 418 -1.90 -6.03 2.20
C THR A 418 -1.89 -4.91 3.23
N ILE A 419 -0.69 -4.48 3.58
CA ILE A 419 -0.41 -3.24 4.32
C ILE A 419 0.79 -2.54 3.68
N ALA A 420 0.72 -1.22 3.53
CA ALA A 420 1.76 -0.42 2.91
C ALA A 420 1.81 0.97 3.53
N SER A 421 2.99 1.58 3.66
CA SER A 421 3.13 2.96 4.08
C SER A 421 2.30 3.89 3.21
N THR A 422 1.69 4.90 3.84
CA THR A 422 1.04 5.98 3.09
C THR A 422 2.07 6.77 2.28
N VAL A 423 1.63 7.34 1.17
CA VAL A 423 2.49 8.18 0.30
C VAL A 423 2.59 9.60 0.89
N VAL A 424 1.52 10.06 1.53
CA VAL A 424 1.44 11.37 2.18
C VAL A 424 1.46 11.19 3.70
N GLU A 425 2.29 11.98 4.36
CA GLU A 425 2.33 12.07 5.83
C GLU A 425 1.22 12.99 6.34
N SER A 426 0.67 12.68 7.52
CA SER A 426 -0.25 13.61 8.19
C SER A 426 0.51 14.86 8.61
N THR A 427 -0.09 16.03 8.37
CA THR A 427 0.44 17.34 8.75
C THR A 427 -0.14 17.85 10.06
N ASP A 428 -0.99 17.07 10.73
CA ASP A 428 -1.58 17.43 12.01
C ASP A 428 -0.52 17.51 13.11
N ALA A 429 -0.72 18.39 14.09
CA ALA A 429 0.21 18.51 15.23
C ALA A 429 0.38 17.18 16.01
N CYS A 430 -0.58 16.27 15.90
CA CYS A 430 -0.56 14.94 16.50
C CYS A 430 0.22 13.89 15.69
N ALA A 431 0.67 14.22 14.47
CA ALA A 431 1.32 13.29 13.56
C ALA A 431 2.81 13.02 13.86
N ASN A 432 3.42 13.78 14.78
CA ASN A 432 4.85 13.65 15.12
C ASN A 432 5.13 12.60 16.21
N GLN A 433 4.26 11.60 16.36
CA GLN A 433 4.45 10.50 17.31
C GLN A 433 5.40 9.44 16.75
N SER A 434 6.22 8.84 17.62
CA SER A 434 7.09 7.71 17.28
C SER A 434 6.30 6.43 17.02
N GLY A 435 6.87 5.53 16.22
CA GLY A 435 6.26 4.26 15.84
C GLY A 435 5.03 4.40 14.95
N LEU A 436 4.43 3.25 14.64
CA LEU A 436 3.20 3.17 13.88
C LEU A 436 2.04 3.83 14.64
N GLN A 437 1.27 4.65 13.94
CA GLN A 437 0.17 5.47 14.50
C GLN A 437 -1.21 4.92 14.15
N GLY A 438 -1.37 4.43 12.92
CA GLY A 438 -2.65 3.95 12.44
C GLY A 438 -2.57 3.10 11.17
N VAL A 439 -3.63 2.34 10.93
CA VAL A 439 -3.87 1.61 9.70
C VAL A 439 -5.27 1.98 9.20
N VAL A 440 -5.34 2.50 7.98
CA VAL A 440 -6.60 2.73 7.27
C VAL A 440 -6.71 1.73 6.13
N ALA A 441 -7.87 1.11 5.97
CA ALA A 441 -8.08 0.08 4.96
C ALA A 441 -9.33 0.34 4.14
N ALA A 442 -9.24 0.12 2.84
CA ALA A 442 -10.34 0.24 1.90
C ALA A 442 -10.16 -0.72 0.72
N ASN A 443 -11.26 -1.17 0.11
CA ASN A 443 -11.26 -2.05 -1.06
C ASN A 443 -11.45 -1.31 -2.40
N ALA A 444 -11.41 0.02 -2.39
CA ALA A 444 -11.70 0.86 -3.56
C ALA A 444 -10.57 0.90 -4.62
N SER A 445 -10.91 1.23 -5.85
CA SER A 445 -9.93 1.34 -6.96
C SER A 445 -9.00 2.53 -6.81
N ALA A 446 -9.49 3.64 -6.24
CA ALA A 446 -8.72 4.80 -5.84
C ALA A 446 -9.13 5.25 -4.42
N TYR A 447 -8.17 5.71 -3.64
CA TYR A 447 -8.40 6.15 -2.26
C TYR A 447 -7.38 7.20 -1.82
N SER A 448 -7.65 7.89 -0.71
CA SER A 448 -6.78 8.96 -0.23
C SER A 448 -5.36 8.46 0.07
N PRO A 449 -4.30 9.18 -0.34
CA PRO A 449 -2.92 8.70 -0.29
C PRO A 449 -2.29 8.67 1.11
N GLY A 450 -2.99 9.19 2.11
CA GLY A 450 -2.52 9.46 3.46
C GLY A 450 -3.44 8.90 4.54
N ALA A 451 -3.14 9.28 5.79
CA ALA A 451 -4.07 9.13 6.90
C ALA A 451 -5.42 9.81 6.61
N PRO A 452 -6.52 9.38 7.23
CA PRO A 452 -7.76 10.16 7.25
C PRO A 452 -7.48 11.59 7.75
N ALA A 453 -7.94 12.59 7.00
CA ALA A 453 -7.69 13.99 7.31
C ALA A 453 -8.58 14.44 8.48
N PHE A 454 -7.99 14.99 9.54
CA PHE A 454 -8.77 15.47 10.67
C PHE A 454 -9.38 16.85 10.40
N ASN A 455 -10.71 16.91 10.36
CA ASN A 455 -11.47 18.13 10.22
C ASN A 455 -11.86 18.66 11.61
N LYS A 456 -11.16 19.71 12.06
CA LYS A 456 -11.38 20.32 13.38
C LYS A 456 -12.78 20.92 13.56
N GLU A 457 -13.36 21.50 12.50
CA GLU A 457 -14.65 22.18 12.55
C GLU A 457 -15.80 21.20 12.76
N THR A 458 -15.75 20.07 12.06
CA THR A 458 -16.80 19.04 12.11
C THR A 458 -16.49 17.89 13.08
N GLN A 459 -15.27 17.85 13.62
CA GLN A 459 -14.73 16.78 14.46
C GLN A 459 -14.78 15.42 13.76
N THR A 460 -14.43 15.39 12.47
CA THR A 460 -14.44 14.17 11.66
C THR A 460 -13.04 13.79 11.16
N LEU A 461 -12.84 12.50 10.94
CA LEU A 461 -11.77 11.96 10.12
C LEU A 461 -12.33 11.69 8.73
N ASP A 462 -11.83 12.43 7.75
CA ASP A 462 -12.32 12.40 6.37
C ASP A 462 -11.39 11.52 5.51
N TYR A 463 -11.97 10.53 4.85
CA TYR A 463 -11.26 9.62 3.94
C TYR A 463 -12.06 9.45 2.66
N LYS A 464 -11.42 9.60 1.50
CA LYS A 464 -12.10 9.53 0.20
C LYS A 464 -11.78 8.21 -0.48
N VAL A 465 -12.78 7.65 -1.16
CA VAL A 465 -12.67 6.41 -1.92
C VAL A 465 -13.49 6.50 -3.21
N ALA A 466 -13.04 5.84 -4.27
CA ALA A 466 -13.75 5.74 -5.54
C ALA A 466 -13.50 4.39 -6.21
N ALA A 467 -14.56 3.79 -6.76
CA ALA A 467 -14.51 2.50 -7.46
C ALA A 467 -15.71 2.38 -8.42
N PRO A 468 -15.67 1.45 -9.39
CA PRO A 468 -16.83 1.14 -10.23
C PRO A 468 -17.99 0.58 -9.43
N HIS A 469 -19.23 0.88 -9.83
CA HIS A 469 -20.44 0.46 -9.13
C HIS A 469 -20.72 -1.04 -9.24
N PHE A 470 -20.32 -1.68 -10.33
CA PHE A 470 -20.61 -3.09 -10.58
C PHE A 470 -19.34 -3.93 -10.65
N ALA A 471 -19.46 -5.18 -10.22
CA ALA A 471 -18.45 -6.21 -10.40
C ALA A 471 -18.19 -6.47 -11.91
N PRO A 472 -17.19 -7.30 -12.27
CA PRO A 472 -16.87 -7.57 -13.67
C PRO A 472 -18.01 -8.14 -14.52
N ASP A 473 -19.03 -8.75 -13.89
CA ASP A 473 -20.24 -9.26 -14.55
C ASP A 473 -21.21 -8.15 -15.02
N GLY A 474 -20.97 -6.90 -14.61
CA GLY A 474 -21.80 -5.73 -14.91
C GLY A 474 -23.18 -5.76 -14.26
N LYS A 475 -23.41 -6.63 -13.27
CA LYS A 475 -24.72 -6.84 -12.62
C LYS A 475 -24.63 -6.80 -11.11
N THR A 476 -23.64 -7.46 -10.52
CA THR A 476 -23.47 -7.53 -9.08
C THR A 476 -22.93 -6.19 -8.58
N GLU A 477 -23.57 -5.56 -7.60
CA GLU A 477 -23.08 -4.30 -7.03
C GLU A 477 -21.78 -4.53 -6.25
N ASN A 478 -20.80 -3.65 -6.48
CA ASN A 478 -19.62 -3.55 -5.65
C ASN A 478 -19.98 -2.79 -4.36
N LEU A 479 -19.71 -3.43 -3.23
CA LEU A 479 -19.92 -2.84 -1.91
C LEU A 479 -18.58 -2.47 -1.29
N GLY A 480 -18.56 -1.29 -0.69
CA GLY A 480 -17.41 -0.72 -0.04
C GLY A 480 -17.19 -1.24 1.35
N THR A 481 -15.92 -1.41 1.69
CA THR A 481 -15.44 -1.71 3.03
C THR A 481 -14.45 -0.63 3.45
N TYR A 482 -14.59 -0.15 4.67
CA TYR A 482 -13.68 0.79 5.31
C TYR A 482 -13.31 0.24 6.69
N GLY A 483 -12.02 0.19 6.97
CA GLY A 483 -11.47 -0.24 8.25
C GLY A 483 -10.50 0.80 8.79
N LEU A 484 -10.53 1.01 10.09
CA LEU A 484 -9.63 1.95 10.75
C LEU A 484 -9.15 1.37 12.07
N SER A 485 -7.84 1.32 12.25
CA SER A 485 -7.15 1.00 13.48
C SER A 485 -6.24 2.17 13.83
N MET A 486 -6.29 2.68 15.05
CA MET A 486 -5.40 3.76 15.48
C MET A 486 -5.07 3.67 16.96
N ARG A 487 -3.93 4.23 17.35
CA ARG A 487 -3.57 4.32 18.76
C ARG A 487 -4.53 5.22 19.52
N ALA A 488 -4.81 4.84 20.77
CA ALA A 488 -5.66 5.60 21.66
C ALA A 488 -5.11 7.00 21.96
N ASP A 489 -3.80 7.16 22.07
CA ASP A 489 -3.17 8.46 22.33
C ASP A 489 -3.18 9.40 21.12
N LEU A 490 -3.19 8.85 19.91
CA LEU A 490 -3.48 9.63 18.70
C LEU A 490 -4.93 10.15 18.72
N VAL A 491 -5.90 9.31 19.09
CA VAL A 491 -7.31 9.75 19.25
C VAL A 491 -7.41 10.87 20.28
N GLN A 492 -6.80 10.67 21.45
CA GLN A 492 -6.78 11.65 22.53
C GLN A 492 -6.22 13.00 22.07
N CYS A 493 -5.12 12.97 21.32
CA CYS A 493 -4.50 14.16 20.76
C CYS A 493 -5.39 14.86 19.73
N LEU A 494 -5.91 14.13 18.74
CA LEU A 494 -6.72 14.71 17.65
C LEU A 494 -8.00 15.36 18.19
N TYR A 495 -8.67 14.68 19.12
CA TYR A 495 -9.97 15.10 19.65
C TYR A 495 -9.89 15.93 20.93
N GLY A 496 -8.69 16.16 21.47
CA GLY A 496 -8.49 16.91 22.72
C GLY A 496 -9.18 16.27 23.93
N VAL A 497 -9.22 14.93 23.99
CA VAL A 497 -9.88 14.18 25.06
C VAL A 497 -8.89 13.44 25.94
N THR A 498 -9.21 13.26 27.22
CA THR A 498 -8.40 12.46 28.15
C THR A 498 -8.70 10.96 28.05
N GLU A 499 -9.93 10.61 27.70
CA GLU A 499 -10.37 9.23 27.52
C GLU A 499 -10.93 9.08 26.12
N VAL A 500 -10.56 8.00 25.44
CA VAL A 500 -11.17 7.67 24.16
C VAL A 500 -12.67 7.40 24.39
N PRO A 501 -13.58 7.86 23.51
CA PRO A 501 -15.00 7.50 23.58
C PRO A 501 -15.27 5.99 23.40
N SER A 502 -16.44 5.53 23.82
CA SER A 502 -16.92 4.15 23.61
C SER A 502 -17.61 3.94 22.26
N ARG A 503 -18.13 5.01 21.64
CA ARG A 503 -18.93 4.97 20.41
C ARG A 503 -18.44 5.95 19.36
N VAL A 504 -18.69 5.61 18.09
CA VAL A 504 -18.42 6.46 16.92
C VAL A 504 -19.65 6.53 16.02
N GLU A 505 -19.88 7.69 15.42
CA GLU A 505 -20.83 7.89 14.33
C GLU A 505 -20.06 7.89 13.03
N ILE A 506 -20.35 6.93 12.16
CA ILE A 506 -19.78 6.90 10.82
C ILE A 506 -20.84 7.45 9.87
N SER A 507 -20.54 8.57 9.22
CA SER A 507 -21.35 9.14 8.16
C SER A 507 -20.69 8.86 6.83
N ILE A 508 -21.39 8.10 5.97
CA ILE A 508 -20.97 7.89 4.60
C ILE A 508 -21.78 8.84 3.73
N THR A 509 -21.11 9.86 3.19
CA THR A 509 -21.77 10.87 2.35
C THR A 509 -21.42 10.60 0.89
N SER A 510 -22.45 10.33 0.09
CA SER A 510 -22.33 10.26 -1.37
C SER A 510 -22.05 11.66 -1.94
N ALA A 511 -21.03 11.81 -2.78
CA ALA A 511 -20.74 13.10 -3.41
C ALA A 511 -21.77 13.51 -4.47
N THR A 512 -22.45 12.55 -5.10
CA THR A 512 -23.42 12.82 -6.19
C THR A 512 -24.84 13.10 -5.70
N SER A 513 -25.30 12.42 -4.64
CA SER A 513 -26.67 12.63 -4.11
C SER A 513 -26.71 13.55 -2.89
N GLY A 514 -25.57 13.80 -2.23
CA GLY A 514 -25.51 14.51 -0.95
C GLY A 514 -26.17 13.75 0.22
N GLU A 515 -26.74 12.56 -0.03
CA GLU A 515 -27.34 11.73 1.00
C GLU A 515 -26.25 11.17 1.91
N SER A 516 -26.43 11.38 3.21
CA SER A 516 -25.65 10.73 4.25
C SER A 516 -26.39 9.48 4.72
N LYS A 517 -25.76 8.32 4.60
CA LYS A 517 -26.14 7.13 5.36
C LYS A 517 -25.24 7.08 6.59
N GLY A 518 -25.76 7.59 7.71
CA GLY A 518 -25.13 7.48 9.02
C GLY A 518 -25.39 6.12 9.64
N SER A 519 -24.37 5.48 10.17
CA SER A 519 -24.48 4.29 11.03
C SER A 519 -23.63 4.49 12.28
N THR A 520 -24.23 4.24 13.45
CA THR A 520 -23.47 4.21 14.72
C THR A 520 -22.76 2.87 14.81
N VAL A 521 -21.44 2.90 14.97
CA VAL A 521 -20.61 1.69 15.13
C VAL A 521 -19.94 1.73 16.49
N GLU A 522 -19.81 0.58 17.14
CA GLU A 522 -19.07 0.48 18.40
C GLU A 522 -17.57 0.59 18.13
N LEU A 523 -16.89 1.42 18.93
CA LEU A 523 -15.43 1.52 18.88
C LEU A 523 -14.85 0.39 19.72
N SER A 524 -14.24 -0.58 19.04
CA SER A 524 -13.60 -1.70 19.72
C SER A 524 -12.21 -1.31 20.21
N ARG A 525 -11.73 -1.93 21.28
CA ARG A 525 -10.40 -1.67 21.87
C ARG A 525 -9.59 -2.95 21.99
N ASN A 526 -8.29 -2.84 21.78
CA ASN A 526 -7.32 -3.88 22.03
C ASN A 526 -6.01 -3.26 22.51
N GLY A 527 -5.71 -3.40 23.80
CA GLY A 527 -4.58 -2.71 24.42
C GLY A 527 -4.67 -1.18 24.23
N ASN A 528 -3.59 -0.57 23.72
CA ASN A 528 -3.52 0.87 23.44
C ASN A 528 -4.07 1.26 22.05
N TRP A 529 -4.82 0.37 21.40
CA TRP A 529 -5.37 0.58 20.07
C TRP A 529 -6.90 0.55 20.08
N VAL A 530 -7.49 1.36 19.22
CA VAL A 530 -8.91 1.35 18.94
C VAL A 530 -9.15 1.06 17.47
N TYR A 531 -10.27 0.40 17.17
CA TYR A 531 -10.61 0.05 15.80
C TYR A 531 -12.11 0.08 15.53
N LEU A 532 -12.44 0.32 14.27
CA LEU A 532 -13.80 0.37 13.74
C LEU A 532 -13.83 -0.13 12.29
N SER A 533 -15.04 -0.42 11.80
CA SER A 533 -15.27 -0.76 10.40
C SER A 533 -16.66 -0.33 9.94
N ALA A 534 -16.76 0.07 8.68
CA ALA A 534 -18.02 0.27 7.99
C ALA A 534 -18.02 -0.54 6.68
N GLU A 535 -19.15 -1.17 6.36
CA GLU A 535 -19.28 -2.08 5.21
C GLU A 535 -20.64 -1.86 4.53
N GLY A 536 -20.73 -2.19 3.24
CA GLY A 536 -22.01 -2.23 2.53
C GLY A 536 -22.45 -0.91 1.89
N PHE A 537 -21.55 0.07 1.77
CA PHE A 537 -21.85 1.32 1.06
C PHE A 537 -21.56 1.19 -0.44
N THR A 538 -22.22 2.00 -1.27
CA THR A 538 -22.02 2.02 -2.74
C THR A 538 -21.02 3.10 -3.16
N PHE A 539 -20.47 2.97 -4.37
CA PHE A 539 -19.35 3.81 -4.85
C PHE A 539 -19.77 4.93 -5.81
N SER A 540 -20.66 5.82 -5.36
CA SER A 540 -20.96 7.06 -6.07
C SER A 540 -20.05 8.22 -5.61
N SER A 541 -18.74 7.98 -5.64
CA SER A 541 -17.65 8.85 -5.15
C SER A 541 -17.81 9.33 -3.69
N PRO A 542 -18.03 8.42 -2.71
CA PRO A 542 -18.31 8.83 -1.34
C PRO A 542 -17.09 9.44 -0.64
N THR A 543 -17.34 10.50 0.14
CA THR A 543 -16.43 10.91 1.21
C THR A 543 -16.90 10.23 2.50
N LEU A 544 -16.04 9.40 3.08
CA LEU A 544 -16.27 8.76 4.36
C LEU A 544 -15.88 9.76 5.46
N LYS A 545 -16.84 10.09 6.33
CA LYS A 545 -16.62 11.00 7.47
C LYS A 545 -16.87 10.25 8.76
N VAL A 546 -15.81 10.02 9.54
CA VAL A 546 -15.90 9.33 10.83
C VAL A 546 -15.91 10.37 11.95
N LYS A 547 -17.02 10.48 12.68
CA LYS A 547 -17.16 11.35 13.84
C LYS A 547 -17.07 10.53 15.12
N LEU A 548 -16.21 10.93 16.05
CA LEU A 548 -16.21 10.33 17.39
C LEU A 548 -17.34 10.94 18.22
N VAL A 549 -18.23 10.10 18.73
CA VAL A 549 -19.33 10.53 19.60
C VAL A 549 -18.86 10.40 21.03
N GLN A 550 -18.54 11.53 21.64
CA GLN A 550 -18.42 11.56 23.09
C GLN A 550 -19.82 11.31 23.66
N GLU A 551 -19.98 10.23 24.43
CA GLU A 551 -21.09 10.19 25.37
C GLU A 551 -20.97 11.47 26.19
N LYS A 552 -22.02 12.29 26.21
CA LYS A 552 -22.12 13.34 27.22
C LYS A 552 -21.92 12.61 28.54
N LYS A 553 -20.74 12.78 29.15
CA LYS A 553 -20.54 12.45 30.55
C LYS A 553 -21.74 13.09 31.20
N ALA A 554 -22.65 12.28 31.77
CA ALA A 554 -23.71 12.83 32.58
C ALA A 554 -22.98 13.83 33.46
N GLU A 555 -23.30 15.12 33.31
CA GLU A 555 -22.78 16.13 34.23
C GLU A 555 -22.92 15.47 35.60
N PRO A 556 -21.90 15.48 36.46
CA PRO A 556 -22.17 15.16 37.84
C PRO A 556 -23.34 16.06 38.16
N VAL A 557 -24.53 15.47 38.29
CA VAL A 557 -25.72 16.17 38.73
C VAL A 557 -25.19 16.78 39.98
N ALA A 558 -24.94 18.09 39.95
CA ALA A 558 -24.32 18.78 41.05
C ALA A 558 -25.13 18.28 42.23
N ALA A 559 -24.49 17.48 43.10
CA ALA A 559 -25.20 16.81 44.18
C ALA A 559 -26.01 17.95 44.76
N PRO A 560 -27.36 17.91 44.67
CA PRO A 560 -28.13 19.11 44.83
C PRO A 560 -27.62 19.71 46.12
N LYS A 561 -27.03 20.91 46.05
CA LYS A 561 -26.95 21.75 47.24
C LYS A 561 -28.37 21.63 47.73
N VAL A 562 -28.52 21.05 48.91
CA VAL A 562 -29.80 20.83 49.54
C VAL A 562 -30.35 22.24 49.82
N ALA A 563 -30.83 22.90 48.79
CA ALA A 563 -31.98 23.75 48.85
C ALA A 563 -33.10 22.75 49.10
N THR A 564 -33.26 22.49 50.39
CA THR A 564 -34.44 21.90 51.00
C THR A 564 -35.66 22.18 50.12
N PRO A 565 -36.41 21.16 49.67
CA PRO A 565 -37.65 21.40 48.98
C PRO A 565 -38.49 22.30 49.87
N LYS A 566 -39.00 23.41 49.34
CA LYS A 566 -40.06 24.18 49.97
C LYS A 566 -41.32 23.31 49.88
N VAL A 567 -41.38 22.32 50.76
CA VAL A 567 -42.55 21.50 51.03
C VAL A 567 -43.65 22.48 51.42
N ALA A 568 -44.73 22.51 50.65
CA ALA A 568 -45.96 23.17 51.08
C ALA A 568 -46.29 22.64 52.48
N ALA A 569 -46.25 23.53 53.49
CA ALA A 569 -46.36 23.17 54.89
C ALA A 569 -47.65 22.38 55.13
N LYS A 570 -47.52 21.06 55.33
CA LYS A 570 -48.62 20.22 55.81
C LYS A 570 -48.86 20.60 57.26
N LYS A 571 -49.95 21.32 57.54
CA LYS A 571 -50.39 21.57 58.91
C LYS A 571 -50.98 20.26 59.46
N SER A 572 -50.62 19.90 60.68
CA SER A 572 -51.25 18.78 61.39
C SER A 572 -52.11 19.32 62.52
N ILE A 573 -53.35 18.87 62.63
CA ILE A 573 -54.24 19.17 63.75
C ILE A 573 -54.48 17.92 64.58
N THR A 574 -54.66 18.12 65.88
CA THR A 574 -55.04 17.07 66.82
C THR A 574 -56.54 17.14 67.08
N CYS A 575 -57.22 16.03 66.87
CA CYS A 575 -58.67 15.92 66.97
C CYS A 575 -59.00 14.92 68.09
N THR A 576 -59.94 15.27 68.96
CA THR A 576 -60.32 14.46 70.11
C THR A 576 -61.82 14.13 70.12
N LYS A 577 -62.15 12.88 70.44
CA LYS A 577 -63.52 12.41 70.71
C LYS A 577 -63.48 11.63 72.03
N GLY A 578 -63.87 12.26 73.13
CA GLY A 578 -63.66 11.71 74.48
C GLY A 578 -62.16 11.53 74.79
N LYS A 579 -61.76 10.34 75.25
CA LYS A 579 -60.35 10.00 75.53
C LYS A 579 -59.53 9.62 74.28
N ILE A 580 -60.16 9.54 73.10
CA ILE A 580 -59.49 9.10 71.87
C ILE A 580 -58.90 10.32 71.15
N VAL A 581 -57.58 10.30 70.93
CA VAL A 581 -56.81 11.35 70.26
C VAL A 581 -56.37 10.87 68.89
N ARG A 582 -56.60 11.67 67.84
CA ARG A 582 -56.14 11.40 66.47
C ARG A 582 -55.47 12.61 65.86
N LYS A 583 -54.32 12.41 65.20
CA LYS A 583 -53.57 13.45 64.51
C LYS A 583 -53.84 13.36 63.01
N VAL A 584 -54.27 14.46 62.38
CA VAL A 584 -54.63 14.52 60.96
C VAL A 584 -53.74 15.56 60.27
N SER A 585 -53.07 15.15 59.19
CA SER A 585 -52.11 15.98 58.45
C SER A 585 -52.55 16.16 57.00
N GLY A 586 -52.51 17.39 56.50
CA GLY A 586 -52.86 17.73 55.12
C GLY A 586 -52.55 19.19 54.80
N SER A 587 -52.82 19.63 53.58
CA SER A 587 -52.67 21.04 53.19
C SER A 587 -53.68 21.95 53.90
N ASN A 588 -54.86 21.43 54.26
CA ASN A 588 -55.87 22.11 55.10
C ASN A 588 -56.69 21.08 55.91
N PRO A 589 -56.16 20.54 57.02
CA PRO A 589 -56.79 19.40 57.71
C PRO A 589 -58.04 19.82 58.49
N LYS A 590 -59.09 18.98 58.46
CA LYS A 590 -60.32 19.11 59.27
C LYS A 590 -60.53 17.85 60.12
N CYS A 591 -61.10 18.00 61.31
CA CYS A 591 -61.39 16.84 62.16
C CYS A 591 -62.51 15.99 61.55
N PRO A 592 -62.40 14.64 61.60
CA PRO A 592 -63.47 13.75 61.17
C PRO A 592 -64.76 13.99 61.97
N SER A 593 -65.91 13.67 61.38
CA SER A 593 -67.21 13.84 62.03
C SER A 593 -67.25 13.20 63.42
N GLY A 594 -67.65 13.99 64.42
CA GLY A 594 -67.67 13.59 65.83
C GLY A 594 -66.37 13.81 66.61
N TYR A 595 -65.29 14.33 66.01
CA TYR A 595 -64.07 14.76 66.71
C TYR A 595 -63.98 16.29 66.74
N LYS A 596 -63.63 16.87 67.89
CA LYS A 596 -63.37 18.31 68.04
C LYS A 596 -61.88 18.58 67.92
N ARG A 597 -61.52 19.71 67.30
CA ARG A 597 -60.13 20.17 67.25
C ARG A 597 -59.68 20.55 68.65
N LYS A 598 -58.54 20.03 69.06
CA LYS A 598 -57.88 20.39 70.32
C LYS A 598 -57.04 21.66 70.13
#